data_AF-A0A0G3H0Y6-F1
#
_entry.id   AF-A0A0G3H0Y6-F1
#
_cell.length_a   1.000
_cell.length_b   1.000
_cell.length_c   1.000
_cell.angle_alpha   90.00
_cell.angle_beta   90.00
_cell.angle_gamma   90.00
#
_symmetry.space_group_name_H-M   'P 1'
#
loop_
_entity.id
_entity.type
_entity.pdbx_description
1 polymer ?
#
loop_
_entity_poly.entity_id
_entity_poly.type
_entity_poly.pdbx_seq_one_letter_code
_entity_poly.pdbx_strand_id
1 'polypeptide(L)'
;MKNLPFNPQALTAIATVLGLIISVLSLLSIGLSLGFAGSSHLQQYEPNLKPQGNVKVTPLKPGETINVAQGDTVFTASTNKFGICTLGYVNPATRTGLYPAHCTTQFPVGSPVYLNPKGTTNAIEIGTFTGTNTNYSPLGGQTAANNANNLAYITFNDSVTFTANPNRHSGDLIQTHAPDEGTRACALLTGTDTPKCGTIIYTTYGDYPVIALDDAPAGEAGGPVWIETGGMIGLATLPIAGNRFTPENTIEPFSGYLVTTLSHAYDRDRASLPFH
;
A
#
# COMPACT_ATOMS: atom_id res chain seq x y z
N MET A 1 -64.75 44.15 -8.18
CA MET A 1 -63.76 43.14 -7.74
C MET A 1 -64.32 42.49 -6.48
N LYS A 2 -64.68 41.20 -6.52
CA LYS A 2 -65.21 40.48 -5.35
C LYS A 2 -64.04 40.00 -4.51
N ASN A 3 -63.95 40.49 -3.27
CA ASN A 3 -62.98 39.99 -2.30
C ASN A 3 -63.36 38.54 -1.95
N LEU A 4 -62.47 37.60 -2.27
CA LEU A 4 -62.61 36.22 -1.83
C LEU A 4 -62.42 36.18 -0.30
N PRO A 5 -63.29 35.46 0.44
CA PRO A 5 -63.17 35.37 1.89
C PRO A 5 -61.91 34.59 2.25
N PHE A 6 -61.05 35.22 3.06
CA PHE A 6 -59.86 34.60 3.61
C PHE A 6 -60.29 33.51 4.61
N ASN A 7 -60.06 32.25 4.26
CA ASN A 7 -60.30 31.13 5.15
C ASN A 7 -58.96 30.71 5.81
N PRO A 8 -58.72 31.08 7.08
CA PRO A 8 -57.46 30.75 7.77
C PRO A 8 -57.23 29.24 7.90
N GLN A 9 -58.28 28.41 7.88
CA GLN A 9 -58.13 26.95 7.93
C GLN A 9 -57.54 26.37 6.64
N ALA A 10 -57.79 27.02 5.49
CA ALA A 10 -57.20 26.61 4.21
C ALA A 10 -55.68 26.85 4.18
N LEU A 11 -55.20 27.91 4.83
CA LEU A 11 -53.77 28.21 4.94
C LEU A 11 -53.03 27.22 5.82
N THR A 12 -53.63 26.82 6.94
CA THR A 12 -53.05 25.79 7.82
C THR A 12 -52.94 24.46 7.09
N ALA A 13 -53.98 24.06 6.34
CA ALA A 13 -53.94 22.81 5.56
C ALA A 13 -52.85 22.81 4.48
N ILE A 14 -52.65 23.94 3.78
CA ILE A 14 -51.60 24.08 2.76
C ILE A 14 -50.21 24.01 3.40
N ALA A 15 -50.01 24.63 4.57
CA ALA A 15 -48.74 24.57 5.29
C ALA A 15 -48.38 23.16 5.75
N THR A 16 -49.36 22.39 6.25
CA THR A 16 -49.14 20.99 6.67
C THR A 16 -48.80 20.08 5.50
N VAL A 17 -49.47 20.26 4.35
CA VAL A 17 -49.19 19.49 3.13
C VAL A 17 -47.80 19.82 2.57
N LEU A 18 -47.40 21.10 2.55
CA LEU A 18 -46.06 21.51 2.14
C LEU A 18 -44.97 20.98 3.08
N GLY A 19 -45.21 20.99 4.39
CA GLY A 19 -44.30 20.40 5.38
C GLY A 19 -44.08 18.89 5.15
N LEU A 20 -45.15 18.16 4.85
CA LEU A 20 -45.11 16.73 4.52
C LEU A 20 -44.38 16.45 3.21
N ILE A 21 -44.58 17.27 2.18
CA ILE A 21 -43.88 17.13 0.88
C ILE A 21 -42.37 17.38 1.07
N ILE A 22 -41.99 18.39 1.85
CA ILE A 22 -40.57 18.68 2.13
C ILE A 22 -39.93 17.56 2.94
N SER A 23 -40.62 16.99 3.93
CA SER A 23 -40.09 15.87 4.72
C SER A 23 -39.97 14.57 3.92
N VAL A 24 -40.87 14.33 2.96
CA VAL A 24 -40.77 13.17 2.05
C VAL A 24 -39.64 13.36 1.04
N LEU A 25 -39.44 14.57 0.51
CA LEU A 25 -38.32 14.90 -0.39
C LEU A 25 -36.96 14.83 0.30
N SER A 26 -36.85 15.21 1.58
CA SER A 26 -35.61 15.06 2.34
C SER A 26 -35.30 13.60 2.69
N LEU A 27 -36.31 12.76 2.91
CA LEU A 27 -36.11 11.31 3.08
C LEU A 27 -35.72 10.61 1.76
N LEU A 28 -36.24 11.05 0.62
CA LEU A 28 -35.85 10.54 -0.70
C LEU A 28 -34.43 10.95 -1.11
N SER A 29 -33.93 12.12 -0.69
CA SER A 29 -32.56 12.55 -0.97
C SER A 29 -31.50 11.82 -0.11
N ILE A 30 -31.87 11.34 1.08
CA ILE A 30 -31.02 10.45 1.90
C ILE A 30 -31.02 9.01 1.34
N GLY A 31 -32.12 8.59 0.69
CA GLY A 31 -32.21 7.26 0.07
C GLY A 31 -31.45 7.11 -1.26
N LEU A 32 -31.23 8.20 -2.01
CA LEU A 32 -30.52 8.16 -3.28
C LEU A 32 -28.99 8.29 -3.16
N SER A 33 -28.45 8.70 -2.01
CA SER A 33 -26.99 8.73 -1.77
C SER A 33 -26.41 7.38 -1.31
N LEU A 34 -27.23 6.36 -1.07
CA LEU A 34 -26.78 5.01 -0.67
C LEU A 34 -26.71 4.02 -1.86
N GLY A 35 -26.93 4.49 -3.09
CA GLY A 35 -27.02 3.64 -4.29
C GLY A 35 -25.71 3.38 -5.05
N PHE A 36 -24.60 4.03 -4.69
CA PHE A 36 -23.29 3.76 -5.29
C PHE A 36 -22.38 3.00 -4.32
N ALA A 37 -22.85 1.85 -3.83
CA ALA A 37 -21.94 0.75 -3.57
C ALA A 37 -21.43 0.25 -4.93
N GLY A 38 -20.54 1.03 -5.55
CA GLY A 38 -19.66 0.49 -6.56
C GLY A 38 -19.00 -0.72 -5.91
N SER A 39 -19.37 -1.92 -6.35
CA SER A 39 -18.59 -3.11 -6.08
C SER A 39 -17.21 -2.83 -6.66
N SER A 40 -16.33 -2.26 -5.84
CA SER A 40 -14.89 -2.39 -6.00
C SER A 40 -14.65 -3.87 -5.79
N HIS A 41 -14.87 -4.61 -6.87
CA HIS A 41 -14.49 -6.00 -7.01
C HIS A 41 -12.98 -5.97 -6.82
N LEU A 42 -12.53 -6.15 -5.58
CA LEU A 42 -11.15 -6.40 -5.25
C LEU A 42 -10.81 -7.70 -5.96
N GLN A 43 -10.45 -7.60 -7.24
CA GLN A 43 -9.97 -8.72 -8.01
C GLN A 43 -8.82 -9.29 -7.21
N GLN A 44 -8.91 -10.58 -6.91
CA GLN A 44 -7.85 -11.34 -6.30
C GLN A 44 -6.62 -11.17 -7.21
N TYR A 45 -5.71 -10.30 -6.79
CA TYR A 45 -4.54 -9.95 -7.57
C TYR A 45 -3.56 -11.10 -7.46
N GLU A 46 -3.51 -11.92 -8.50
CA GLU A 46 -2.37 -12.79 -8.74
C GLU A 46 -1.35 -11.97 -9.54
N PRO A 47 -0.18 -11.63 -8.99
CA PRO A 47 0.84 -10.94 -9.76
C PRO A 47 1.15 -11.75 -11.01
N ASN A 48 0.88 -11.18 -12.19
CA ASN A 48 1.17 -11.76 -13.51
C ASN A 48 2.68 -11.81 -13.82
N LEU A 49 3.52 -11.91 -12.81
CA LEU A 49 4.94 -12.20 -12.96
C LEU A 49 5.09 -13.71 -13.15
N LYS A 50 4.76 -14.20 -14.36
CA LYS A 50 5.26 -15.50 -14.78
C LYS A 50 6.78 -15.42 -14.74
N PRO A 51 7.49 -16.29 -13.99
CA PRO A 51 8.94 -16.31 -14.04
C PRO A 51 9.35 -16.50 -15.50
N GLN A 52 10.01 -15.50 -16.06
CA GLN A 52 10.55 -15.59 -17.41
C GLN A 52 11.75 -16.55 -17.35
N GLY A 53 11.47 -17.83 -17.53
CA GLY A 53 12.47 -18.88 -17.68
C GLY A 53 12.94 -19.56 -16.39
N ASN A 54 13.80 -20.55 -16.56
CA ASN A 54 14.47 -21.26 -15.48
C ASN A 54 15.41 -20.30 -14.75
N VAL A 55 14.99 -19.73 -13.62
CA VAL A 55 15.85 -18.91 -12.77
C VAL A 55 16.98 -19.80 -12.24
N LYS A 56 18.22 -19.47 -12.60
CA LYS A 56 19.39 -20.21 -12.12
C LYS A 56 19.81 -19.63 -10.78
N VAL A 57 19.61 -20.39 -9.71
CA VAL A 57 20.17 -20.05 -8.40
C VAL A 57 21.66 -20.30 -8.43
N THR A 58 22.46 -19.27 -8.17
CA THR A 58 23.92 -19.39 -8.06
C THR A 58 24.34 -18.95 -6.66
N PRO A 59 24.97 -19.85 -5.87
CA PRO A 59 25.54 -19.45 -4.59
C PRO A 59 26.61 -18.38 -4.79
N LEU A 60 26.69 -17.41 -3.88
CA LEU A 60 27.83 -16.49 -3.82
C LEU A 60 29.11 -17.29 -3.60
N LYS A 61 30.15 -17.00 -4.37
CA LYS A 61 31.46 -17.61 -4.13
C LYS A 61 32.08 -17.05 -2.84
N PRO A 62 32.92 -17.81 -2.13
CA PRO A 62 33.66 -17.27 -0.98
C PRO A 62 34.45 -16.02 -1.38
N GLY A 63 34.26 -14.92 -0.63
CA GLY A 63 34.91 -13.63 -0.89
C GLY A 63 34.21 -12.75 -1.93
N GLU A 64 33.12 -13.22 -2.55
CA GLU A 64 32.26 -12.39 -3.40
C GLU A 64 31.26 -11.62 -2.55
N THR A 65 31.11 -10.32 -2.84
CA THR A 65 30.17 -9.44 -2.15
C THR A 65 29.06 -9.03 -3.10
N ILE A 66 27.81 -9.06 -2.62
CA ILE A 66 26.67 -8.53 -3.36
C ILE A 66 26.16 -7.27 -2.69
N ASN A 67 25.96 -6.23 -3.50
CA ASN A 67 25.38 -4.99 -3.03
C ASN A 67 23.85 -5.07 -3.09
N VAL A 68 23.21 -4.90 -1.93
CA VAL A 68 21.76 -4.83 -1.81
C VAL A 68 21.34 -3.40 -1.49
N ALA A 69 20.25 -2.94 -2.10
CA ALA A 69 19.63 -1.66 -1.85
C ALA A 69 18.12 -1.69 -2.06
N GLN A 70 17.43 -0.73 -1.43
CA GLN A 70 16.04 -0.42 -1.64
C GLN A 70 15.72 -0.28 -3.13
N GLY A 71 14.62 -0.89 -3.55
CA GLY A 71 14.20 -0.92 -4.95
C GLY A 71 14.69 -2.14 -5.72
N ASP A 72 15.57 -2.97 -5.15
CA ASP A 72 16.02 -4.17 -5.82
C ASP A 72 14.94 -5.27 -5.80
N THR A 73 14.86 -6.07 -6.86
CA THR A 73 13.90 -7.16 -6.96
C THR A 73 14.37 -8.37 -6.15
N VAL A 74 13.53 -8.80 -5.20
CA VAL A 74 13.77 -9.96 -4.33
C VAL A 74 12.76 -11.07 -4.57
N PHE A 75 13.21 -12.30 -4.32
CA PHE A 75 12.48 -13.53 -4.53
C PHE A 75 12.51 -14.33 -3.24
N THR A 76 11.37 -14.83 -2.80
CA THR A 76 11.34 -15.90 -1.82
C THR A 76 10.93 -17.17 -2.54
N ALA A 77 11.70 -18.24 -2.36
CA ALA A 77 11.49 -19.49 -3.09
C ALA A 77 11.23 -20.65 -2.15
N SER A 78 10.34 -21.55 -2.59
CA SER A 78 10.28 -22.95 -2.17
C SER A 78 10.22 -23.84 -3.42
N THR A 79 10.28 -25.17 -3.23
CA THR A 79 10.46 -26.18 -4.27
C THR A 79 9.60 -25.99 -5.54
N ASN A 80 8.42 -25.35 -5.45
CA ASN A 80 7.54 -25.09 -6.60
C ASN A 80 6.86 -23.71 -6.61
N LYS A 81 7.33 -22.74 -5.81
CA LYS A 81 6.67 -21.43 -5.66
C LYS A 81 7.69 -20.31 -5.53
N PHE A 82 7.38 -19.17 -6.13
CA PHE A 82 8.16 -17.94 -6.01
C PHE A 82 7.24 -16.77 -5.66
N GLY A 83 7.63 -15.97 -4.68
CA GLY A 83 7.07 -14.64 -4.44
C GLY A 83 8.07 -13.61 -4.93
N ILE A 84 7.63 -12.66 -5.76
CA ILE A 84 8.49 -11.65 -6.39
C ILE A 84 8.02 -10.29 -5.96
N CYS A 85 8.91 -9.52 -5.32
CA CYS A 85 8.60 -8.18 -4.83
C CYS A 85 9.82 -7.27 -4.85
N THR A 86 9.57 -5.98 -4.64
CA THR A 86 10.60 -4.97 -4.49
C THR A 86 11.01 -4.84 -3.03
N LEU A 87 12.33 -4.81 -2.77
CA LEU A 87 12.87 -4.54 -1.45
C LEU A 87 12.53 -3.10 -1.03
N GLY A 88 11.83 -2.96 0.09
CA GLY A 88 11.31 -1.68 0.56
C GLY A 88 12.29 -0.90 1.43
N TYR A 89 13.04 -1.56 2.31
CA TYR A 89 14.01 -0.89 3.18
C TYR A 89 15.16 -1.82 3.51
N VAL A 90 16.33 -1.24 3.76
CA VAL A 90 17.54 -1.92 4.21
C VAL A 90 18.05 -1.24 5.47
N ASN A 91 18.22 -2.00 6.55
CA ASN A 91 18.95 -1.56 7.74
C ASN A 91 20.33 -2.25 7.78
N PRO A 92 21.41 -1.54 7.42
CA PRO A 92 22.77 -2.09 7.48
C PRO A 92 23.21 -2.48 8.88
N ALA A 93 22.82 -1.72 9.92
CA ALA A 93 23.27 -1.91 11.29
C ALA A 93 22.77 -3.25 11.87
N THR A 94 21.56 -3.65 11.50
CA THR A 94 20.90 -4.86 12.00
C THR A 94 20.88 -5.97 10.96
N ARG A 95 21.42 -5.70 9.76
CA ARG A 95 21.36 -6.58 8.58
C ARG A 95 19.93 -7.04 8.28
N THR A 96 18.96 -6.14 8.39
CA THR A 96 17.54 -6.45 8.19
C THR A 96 17.00 -5.78 6.94
N GLY A 97 16.21 -6.51 6.15
CA GLY A 97 15.46 -5.98 5.01
C GLY A 97 13.96 -5.98 5.28
N LEU A 98 13.23 -5.00 4.75
CA LEU A 98 11.77 -4.93 4.78
C LEU A 98 11.20 -5.03 3.37
N TYR A 99 10.11 -5.78 3.23
CA TYR A 99 9.37 -5.91 1.97
C TYR A 99 7.93 -6.38 2.28
N PRO A 100 7.01 -6.40 1.30
CA PRO A 100 5.61 -6.69 1.61
C PRO A 100 5.39 -8.17 2.03
N ALA A 101 4.58 -8.40 3.06
CA ALA A 101 4.28 -9.76 3.57
C ALA A 101 3.51 -10.64 2.59
N HIS A 102 2.67 -10.06 1.73
CA HIS A 102 1.89 -10.79 0.75
C HIS A 102 2.78 -11.55 -0.25
N CYS A 103 4.04 -11.13 -0.37
CA CYS A 103 5.06 -11.78 -1.17
C CYS A 103 5.53 -13.10 -0.54
N THR A 104 5.31 -13.31 0.77
CA THR A 104 5.83 -14.47 1.50
C THR A 104 4.87 -15.33 2.30
N THR A 105 3.58 -15.08 2.18
CA THR A 105 2.52 -15.79 2.93
C THR A 105 2.55 -17.31 2.77
N GLN A 106 3.10 -17.80 1.66
CA GLN A 106 3.16 -19.20 1.29
C GLN A 106 4.50 -19.88 1.61
N PHE A 107 5.43 -19.17 2.25
CA PHE A 107 6.76 -19.69 2.58
C PHE A 107 6.95 -19.77 4.09
N PRO A 108 7.54 -20.86 4.61
CA PRO A 108 7.87 -20.95 6.02
C PRO A 108 9.00 -19.99 6.40
N VAL A 109 9.00 -19.52 7.65
CA VAL A 109 10.15 -18.82 8.25
C VAL A 109 11.41 -19.67 8.07
N GLY A 110 12.52 -19.02 7.72
CA GLY A 110 13.78 -19.65 7.33
C GLY A 110 13.92 -19.94 5.84
N SER A 111 12.88 -19.66 5.02
CA SER A 111 13.00 -19.79 3.57
C SER A 111 14.05 -18.84 3.00
N PRO A 112 14.84 -19.28 2.01
CA PRO A 112 15.87 -18.45 1.40
C PRO A 112 15.25 -17.31 0.59
N VAL A 113 15.88 -16.15 0.68
CA VAL A 113 15.55 -14.95 -0.09
C VAL A 113 16.70 -14.65 -1.04
N TYR A 114 16.35 -14.42 -2.30
CA TYR A 114 17.30 -14.19 -3.37
C TYR A 114 17.12 -12.78 -3.94
N LEU A 115 18.22 -12.18 -4.37
CA LEU A 115 18.23 -11.03 -5.26
C LEU A 115 18.24 -11.52 -6.71
N ASN A 116 17.47 -10.89 -7.59
CA ASN A 116 17.76 -10.96 -9.02
C ASN A 116 18.29 -9.61 -9.47
N PRO A 117 19.62 -9.46 -9.64
CA PRO A 117 20.17 -8.26 -10.22
C PRO A 117 19.54 -8.01 -11.59
N LYS A 118 19.11 -6.76 -11.80
CA LYS A 118 18.46 -6.36 -13.05
C LYS A 118 19.34 -6.70 -14.26
N GLY A 119 18.72 -7.26 -15.30
CA GLY A 119 19.42 -7.67 -16.52
C GLY A 119 20.17 -9.01 -16.40
N THR A 120 19.97 -9.75 -15.31
CA THR A 120 20.54 -11.09 -15.14
C THR A 120 19.46 -12.16 -15.04
N THR A 121 19.83 -13.41 -15.34
CA THR A 121 18.99 -14.60 -15.12
C THR A 121 19.39 -15.34 -13.84
N ASN A 122 20.32 -14.77 -13.07
CA ASN A 122 20.91 -15.40 -11.90
C ASN A 122 20.24 -14.87 -10.65
N ALA A 123 19.68 -15.78 -9.85
CA ALA A 123 19.24 -15.47 -8.50
C ALA A 123 20.39 -15.74 -7.54
N ILE A 124 20.69 -14.77 -6.69
CA ILE A 124 21.76 -14.84 -5.69
C ILE A 124 21.11 -14.82 -4.31
N GLU A 125 21.41 -15.80 -3.46
CA GLU A 125 20.88 -15.82 -2.10
C GLU A 125 21.47 -14.67 -1.28
N ILE A 126 20.60 -13.84 -0.73
CA ILE A 126 20.99 -12.66 0.07
C ILE A 126 20.62 -12.80 1.54
N GLY A 127 19.78 -13.76 1.91
CA GLY A 127 19.32 -13.87 3.27
C GLY A 127 18.22 -14.88 3.47
N THR A 128 17.57 -14.78 4.62
CA THR A 128 16.47 -15.65 5.02
C THR A 128 15.25 -14.83 5.43
N PHE A 129 14.07 -15.31 5.08
CA PHE A 129 12.80 -14.76 5.53
C PHE A 129 12.62 -15.08 7.01
N THR A 130 12.47 -14.07 7.86
CA THR A 130 12.43 -14.23 9.32
C THR A 130 11.04 -14.08 9.93
N GLY A 131 10.04 -13.71 9.13
CA GLY A 131 8.64 -13.65 9.55
C GLY A 131 7.91 -12.44 8.99
N THR A 132 6.62 -12.35 9.30
CA THR A 132 5.76 -11.20 9.01
C THR A 132 5.47 -10.43 10.29
N ASN A 133 4.94 -9.22 10.18
CA ASN A 133 4.31 -8.55 11.30
C ASN A 133 3.23 -9.47 11.92
N THR A 134 3.16 -9.50 13.25
CA THR A 134 2.31 -10.41 14.04
C THR A 134 0.81 -10.28 13.74
N ASN A 135 0.38 -9.11 13.26
CA ASN A 135 -1.03 -8.83 12.93
C ASN A 135 -1.35 -8.99 11.43
N TYR A 136 -0.43 -9.54 10.65
CA TYR A 136 -0.68 -9.86 9.25
C TYR A 136 -1.54 -11.13 9.13
N SER A 137 -2.73 -11.01 8.54
CA SER A 137 -3.60 -12.15 8.24
C SER A 137 -3.80 -12.28 6.73
N PRO A 138 -3.20 -13.29 6.08
CA PRO A 138 -3.45 -13.56 4.67
C PRO A 138 -4.88 -14.08 4.41
N LEU A 139 -5.55 -14.61 5.45
CA LEU A 139 -6.85 -15.28 5.37
C LEU A 139 -8.05 -14.37 5.71
N GLY A 140 -7.82 -13.16 6.21
CA GLY A 140 -8.90 -12.26 6.66
C GLY A 140 -9.65 -11.52 5.54
N GLY A 141 -9.37 -11.84 4.27
CA GLY A 141 -9.79 -11.05 3.12
C GLY A 141 -8.90 -9.82 2.91
N GLN A 142 -8.82 -9.31 1.68
CA GLN A 142 -8.04 -8.12 1.31
C GLN A 142 -8.70 -6.82 1.84
N THR A 143 -9.12 -6.78 3.09
CA THR A 143 -9.61 -5.55 3.72
C THR A 143 -8.43 -4.60 3.94
N ALA A 144 -8.69 -3.29 3.97
CA ALA A 144 -7.66 -2.29 4.25
C ALA A 144 -6.94 -2.56 5.59
N ALA A 145 -7.68 -3.03 6.60
CA ALA A 145 -7.13 -3.37 7.92
C ALA A 145 -6.15 -4.57 7.90
N ASN A 146 -6.39 -5.59 7.07
CA ASN A 146 -5.47 -6.72 6.97
C ASN A 146 -4.21 -6.39 6.16
N ASN A 147 -4.35 -5.51 5.16
CA ASN A 147 -3.23 -5.03 4.36
C ASN A 147 -2.38 -3.97 5.08
N ALA A 148 -2.91 -3.31 6.11
CA ALA A 148 -2.15 -2.37 6.92
C ALA A 148 -0.98 -2.97 7.70
N ASN A 149 -0.91 -4.30 7.83
CA ASN A 149 0.20 -5.01 8.48
C ASN A 149 1.01 -5.86 7.49
N ASN A 150 0.93 -5.55 6.18
CA ASN A 150 1.55 -6.30 5.10
C ASN A 150 3.07 -6.05 5.02
N LEU A 151 3.79 -6.44 6.07
CA LEU A 151 5.23 -6.26 6.27
C LEU A 151 5.90 -7.60 6.59
N ALA A 152 6.97 -7.91 5.87
CA ALA A 152 7.84 -9.06 6.09
C ALA A 152 9.30 -8.63 6.26
N TYR A 153 10.05 -9.51 6.94
CA TYR A 153 11.41 -9.27 7.36
C TYR A 153 12.38 -10.26 6.70
N ILE A 154 13.55 -9.76 6.31
CA ILE A 154 14.70 -10.53 5.83
C ILE A 154 15.85 -10.31 6.80
N THR A 155 16.58 -11.36 7.17
CA THR A 155 17.92 -11.23 7.74
C THR A 155 18.95 -11.53 6.65
N PHE A 156 19.83 -10.57 6.37
CA PHE A 156 20.84 -10.69 5.32
C PHE A 156 22.03 -11.56 5.76
N ASN A 157 22.47 -12.46 4.88
CA ASN A 157 23.67 -13.29 5.06
C ASN A 157 24.92 -12.41 5.18
N ASP A 158 25.94 -12.82 5.95
CA ASP A 158 27.17 -12.02 6.19
C ASP A 158 27.93 -11.61 4.89
N SER A 159 27.77 -12.38 3.81
CA SER A 159 28.34 -12.09 2.49
C SER A 159 27.68 -10.91 1.75
N VAL A 160 26.52 -10.44 2.21
CA VAL A 160 25.85 -9.27 1.67
C VAL A 160 26.56 -8.00 2.13
N THR A 161 26.89 -7.15 1.18
CA THR A 161 27.31 -5.76 1.42
C THR A 161 26.17 -4.82 1.06
N PHE A 162 26.25 -3.60 1.59
CA PHE A 162 25.26 -2.57 1.32
C PHE A 162 25.92 -1.48 0.49
N THR A 163 25.18 -0.91 -0.45
CA THR A 163 25.66 0.29 -1.14
C THR A 163 25.86 1.43 -0.14
N ALA A 164 26.65 2.46 -0.50
CA ALA A 164 26.85 3.63 0.36
C ALA A 164 25.54 4.37 0.69
N ASN A 165 24.50 4.19 -0.12
CA ASN A 165 23.16 4.70 0.11
C ASN A 165 22.13 3.58 -0.11
N PRO A 166 21.98 2.66 0.87
CA PRO A 166 21.16 1.47 0.70
C PRO A 166 19.67 1.80 0.61
N ASN A 167 19.23 2.95 1.12
CA ASN A 167 17.86 3.45 0.99
C ASN A 167 17.78 4.62 0.02
N ARG A 168 18.37 4.46 -1.18
CA ARG A 168 18.59 5.51 -2.17
C ARG A 168 17.38 6.36 -2.56
N HIS A 169 16.16 5.84 -2.39
CA HIS A 169 14.95 6.57 -2.76
C HIS A 169 14.37 7.34 -1.58
N SER A 170 14.21 6.70 -0.43
CA SER A 170 13.60 7.31 0.76
C SER A 170 14.57 8.05 1.67
N GLY A 171 15.87 7.75 1.57
CA GLY A 171 16.84 7.96 2.64
C GLY A 171 16.63 7.00 3.81
N ASP A 172 17.49 7.12 4.83
CA ASP A 172 17.46 6.28 6.03
C ASP A 172 16.42 6.73 7.08
N LEU A 173 15.77 7.88 6.85
CA LEU A 173 14.71 8.35 7.73
C LEU A 173 13.45 7.50 7.51
N ILE A 174 12.85 7.02 8.60
CA ILE A 174 11.53 6.41 8.61
C ILE A 174 10.56 7.37 9.29
N GLN A 175 9.43 7.63 8.64
CA GLN A 175 8.35 8.43 9.19
C GLN A 175 7.63 7.63 10.28
N THR A 176 7.64 8.16 11.50
CA THR A 176 6.99 7.56 12.68
C THR A 176 5.55 8.02 12.85
N HIS A 177 5.09 8.96 12.03
CA HIS A 177 3.73 9.48 12.03
C HIS A 177 3.09 9.27 10.66
N ALA A 178 1.76 9.20 10.65
CA ALA A 178 1.01 9.18 9.41
C ALA A 178 1.24 10.50 8.66
N PRO A 179 1.47 10.47 7.33
CA PRO A 179 1.64 11.69 6.53
C PRO A 179 0.33 12.48 6.44
N ASP A 180 0.43 13.80 6.33
CA ASP A 180 -0.76 14.64 6.14
C ASP A 180 -1.41 14.39 4.77
N GLU A 181 -2.75 14.50 4.71
CA GLU A 181 -3.47 14.47 3.44
C GLU A 181 -3.00 15.58 2.50
N GLY A 182 -2.85 15.25 1.21
CA GLY A 182 -2.31 16.15 0.18
C GLY A 182 -0.78 16.16 0.09
N THR A 183 -0.07 15.55 1.03
CA THR A 183 1.41 15.43 0.98
C THR A 183 1.86 14.75 -0.32
N ARG A 184 2.89 15.30 -0.96
CA ARG A 184 3.52 14.66 -2.13
C ARG A 184 4.40 13.49 -1.73
N ALA A 185 4.18 12.35 -2.37
CA ALA A 185 4.91 11.13 -2.11
C ALA A 185 5.23 10.40 -3.42
N CYS A 186 6.25 9.56 -3.37
CA CYS A 186 6.65 8.69 -4.46
C CYS A 186 6.66 7.24 -4.01
N ALA A 187 6.46 6.34 -4.97
CA ALA A 187 6.60 4.91 -4.81
C ALA A 187 7.51 4.35 -5.92
N LEU A 188 8.28 3.32 -5.59
CA LEU A 188 8.94 2.49 -6.58
C LEU A 188 8.25 1.14 -6.59
N LEU A 189 7.54 0.86 -7.67
CA LEU A 189 6.64 -0.28 -7.78
C LEU A 189 7.35 -1.48 -8.41
N THR A 190 6.93 -2.70 -8.07
CA THR A 190 7.48 -3.93 -8.67
C THR A 190 7.35 -3.90 -10.19
N GLY A 191 8.47 -4.07 -10.90
CA GLY A 191 8.52 -4.06 -12.36
C GLY A 191 8.81 -2.68 -12.98
N THR A 192 8.82 -1.62 -12.18
CA THR A 192 9.18 -0.27 -12.64
C THR A 192 10.64 0.06 -12.37
N ASP A 193 11.23 0.85 -13.26
CA ASP A 193 12.59 1.36 -13.12
C ASP A 193 12.66 2.79 -12.58
N THR A 194 11.52 3.47 -12.58
CA THR A 194 11.41 4.89 -12.26
C THR A 194 10.33 5.07 -11.19
N PRO A 195 10.60 5.86 -10.14
CA PRO A 195 9.58 6.23 -9.18
C PRO A 195 8.36 6.86 -9.85
N LYS A 196 7.18 6.53 -9.32
CA LYS A 196 5.91 7.15 -9.65
C LYS A 196 5.47 7.98 -8.47
N CYS A 197 5.10 9.23 -8.70
CA CYS A 197 4.75 10.16 -7.63
C CYS A 197 3.29 10.57 -7.70
N GLY A 198 2.79 11.10 -6.59
CA GLY A 198 1.39 11.33 -6.36
C GLY A 198 1.13 12.09 -5.07
N THR A 199 -0.13 12.12 -4.67
CA THR A 199 -0.56 12.72 -3.39
C THR A 199 -1.04 11.64 -2.43
N ILE A 200 -0.71 11.78 -1.16
CA ILE A 200 -1.35 11.03 -0.09
C ILE A 200 -2.81 11.47 0.03
N ILE A 201 -3.71 10.50 0.07
CA ILE A 201 -5.13 10.70 0.37
C ILE A 201 -5.58 9.70 1.42
N TYR A 202 -6.68 10.01 2.09
CA TYR A 202 -7.37 9.10 2.99
C TYR A 202 -8.73 8.73 2.42
N THR A 203 -9.04 7.44 2.40
CA THR A 203 -10.35 6.98 1.94
C THR A 203 -11.32 6.96 3.12
N THR A 204 -12.62 7.06 2.84
CA THR A 204 -13.69 6.93 3.85
C THR A 204 -13.71 5.58 4.58
N TYR A 205 -12.91 4.60 4.14
CA TYR A 205 -12.88 3.24 4.67
C TYR A 205 -11.73 2.94 5.64
N GLY A 206 -10.94 3.93 6.08
CA GLY A 206 -10.04 3.74 7.23
C GLY A 206 -8.91 4.76 7.37
N ASP A 207 -8.20 4.66 8.49
CA ASP A 207 -7.06 5.52 8.90
C ASP A 207 -5.75 5.25 8.11
N TYR A 208 -5.84 4.56 6.97
CA TYR A 208 -4.67 4.13 6.20
C TYR A 208 -4.42 5.04 5.01
N PRO A 209 -3.19 5.56 4.85
CA PRO A 209 -2.87 6.40 3.72
C PRO A 209 -2.90 5.58 2.42
N VAL A 210 -3.43 6.20 1.38
CA VAL A 210 -3.31 5.75 0.00
C VAL A 210 -2.41 6.75 -0.72
N ILE A 211 -1.44 6.26 -1.47
CA ILE A 211 -0.72 7.10 -2.44
C ILE A 211 -1.50 7.08 -3.76
N ALA A 212 -2.24 8.16 -4.04
CA ALA A 212 -2.89 8.37 -5.32
C ALA A 212 -1.87 8.91 -6.32
N LEU A 213 -1.48 8.08 -7.30
CA LEU A 213 -0.41 8.38 -8.25
C LEU A 213 -0.92 9.24 -9.40
N ASP A 214 -0.06 10.13 -9.89
CA ASP A 214 -0.36 10.98 -11.05
C ASP A 214 -0.52 10.13 -12.33
N ASP A 215 0.21 9.02 -12.39
CA ASP A 215 0.18 8.01 -13.45
C ASP A 215 0.33 6.63 -12.81
N ALA A 216 -0.79 6.06 -12.38
CA ALA A 216 -0.83 4.76 -11.70
C ALA A 216 -0.70 3.61 -12.71
N PRO A 217 0.42 2.87 -12.75
CA PRO A 217 0.48 1.68 -13.56
C PRO A 217 -0.48 0.64 -12.99
N ALA A 218 -1.22 -0.04 -13.86
CA ALA A 218 -2.16 -1.07 -13.43
C ALA A 218 -1.40 -2.31 -12.93
N GLY A 219 -1.68 -2.71 -11.69
CA GLY A 219 -1.26 -4.02 -11.17
C GLY A 219 0.23 -4.15 -10.84
N GLU A 220 0.91 -3.08 -10.45
CA GLU A 220 2.31 -3.14 -10.01
C GLU A 220 2.36 -2.78 -8.51
N ALA A 221 2.05 -3.74 -7.65
CA ALA A 221 2.16 -3.56 -6.20
C ALA A 221 3.53 -4.02 -5.67
N GLY A 222 3.92 -3.47 -4.53
CA GLY A 222 5.15 -3.83 -3.83
C GLY A 222 6.28 -2.84 -4.04
N GLY A 223 6.95 -2.50 -2.95
CA GLY A 223 8.10 -1.60 -2.92
C GLY A 223 7.91 -0.38 -2.02
N PRO A 224 8.95 0.45 -1.89
CA PRO A 224 8.97 1.56 -0.94
C PRO A 224 8.04 2.69 -1.34
N VAL A 225 7.49 3.37 -0.34
CA VAL A 225 6.76 4.64 -0.46
C VAL A 225 7.40 5.66 0.47
N TRP A 226 7.70 6.86 -0.04
CA TRP A 226 8.38 7.93 0.70
C TRP A 226 7.82 9.32 0.34
N ILE A 227 7.96 10.28 1.25
CA ILE A 227 7.62 11.69 0.98
C ILE A 227 8.69 12.25 0.04
N GLU A 228 8.31 13.08 -0.94
CA GLU A 228 9.27 13.67 -1.90
C GLU A 228 10.40 14.46 -1.21
N THR A 229 10.10 15.12 -0.08
CA THR A 229 11.08 15.84 0.74
C THR A 229 11.95 14.94 1.62
N GLY A 230 11.70 13.63 1.61
CA GLY A 230 12.46 12.62 2.33
C GLY A 230 11.67 11.88 3.40
N GLY A 231 12.11 10.67 3.68
CA GLY A 231 11.56 9.81 4.72
C GLY A 231 10.60 8.77 4.17
N MET A 232 10.88 7.51 4.52
CA MET A 232 10.05 6.38 4.16
C MET A 232 8.76 6.38 4.98
N ILE A 233 7.62 6.31 4.31
CA ILE A 233 6.32 6.16 4.96
C ILE A 233 5.99 4.68 5.15
N GLY A 234 6.26 3.86 4.13
CA GLY A 234 5.70 2.52 4.09
C GLY A 234 5.99 1.75 2.82
N LEU A 235 5.15 0.73 2.58
CA LEU A 235 5.19 -0.11 1.40
C LEU A 235 3.89 0.01 0.61
N ALA A 236 3.97 0.05 -0.72
CA ALA A 236 2.80 0.00 -1.58
C ALA A 236 2.30 -1.45 -1.65
N THR A 237 1.08 -1.74 -1.19
CA THR A 237 0.67 -3.13 -0.94
C THR A 237 -0.54 -3.63 -1.69
N LEU A 238 -1.49 -2.75 -2.02
CA LEU A 238 -2.70 -3.14 -2.75
C LEU A 238 -3.07 -2.05 -3.76
N PRO A 239 -3.26 -2.35 -5.06
CA PRO A 239 -3.79 -1.38 -6.00
C PRO A 239 -5.22 -1.03 -5.61
N ILE A 240 -5.54 0.26 -5.61
CA ILE A 240 -6.87 0.78 -5.31
C ILE A 240 -7.21 1.89 -6.29
N ALA A 241 -8.46 1.89 -6.74
CA ALA A 241 -9.04 2.96 -7.53
C ALA A 241 -10.41 3.31 -6.97
N GLY A 242 -10.78 4.58 -7.09
CA GLY A 242 -12.03 5.07 -6.54
C GLY A 242 -12.25 6.52 -6.90
N ASN A 243 -13.13 7.16 -6.14
CA ASN A 243 -13.38 8.59 -6.23
C ASN A 243 -13.08 9.24 -4.89
N ARG A 244 -12.53 10.45 -4.92
CA ARG A 244 -12.33 11.30 -3.75
C ARG A 244 -13.11 12.61 -3.91
N PHE A 245 -13.46 13.22 -2.79
CA PHE A 245 -13.96 14.60 -2.76
C PHE A 245 -12.78 15.55 -2.63
N THR A 246 -12.73 16.58 -3.46
CA THR A 246 -11.81 17.70 -3.31
C THR A 246 -12.30 18.68 -2.24
N PRO A 247 -11.44 19.58 -1.74
CA PRO A 247 -11.87 20.70 -0.90
C PRO A 247 -12.98 21.55 -1.53
N GLU A 248 -13.06 21.61 -2.86
CA GLU A 248 -14.08 22.31 -3.63
C GLU A 248 -15.39 21.53 -3.80
N ASN A 249 -15.56 20.38 -3.13
CA ASN A 249 -16.69 19.47 -3.26
C ASN A 249 -16.88 18.89 -4.68
N THR A 250 -15.80 18.77 -5.45
CA THR A 250 -15.82 18.04 -6.72
C THR A 250 -15.42 16.58 -6.51
N ILE A 251 -15.99 15.68 -7.32
CA ILE A 251 -15.64 14.27 -7.30
C ILE A 251 -14.54 14.03 -8.33
N GLU A 252 -13.37 13.60 -7.87
CA GLU A 252 -12.24 13.26 -8.73
C GLU A 252 -11.94 11.76 -8.66
N PRO A 253 -11.82 11.07 -9.80
CA PRO A 253 -11.33 9.69 -9.80
C PRO A 253 -9.86 9.68 -9.39
N PHE A 254 -9.45 8.65 -8.67
CA PHE A 254 -8.05 8.38 -8.35
C PHE A 254 -7.70 6.93 -8.64
N SER A 255 -6.41 6.68 -8.84
CA SER A 255 -5.82 5.35 -8.88
C SER A 255 -4.48 5.39 -8.14
N GLY A 256 -4.17 4.35 -7.39
CA GLY A 256 -3.06 4.38 -6.46
C GLY A 256 -2.90 3.08 -5.70
N TYR A 257 -2.21 3.19 -4.57
CA TYR A 257 -1.87 2.03 -3.74
C TYR A 257 -2.14 2.32 -2.27
N LEU A 258 -2.71 1.34 -1.57
CA LEU A 258 -2.71 1.34 -0.12
C LEU A 258 -1.26 1.28 0.39
N VAL A 259 -0.96 2.09 1.40
CA VAL A 259 0.37 2.16 2.00
C VAL A 259 0.33 1.47 3.36
N THR A 260 1.10 0.39 3.49
CA THR A 260 1.42 -0.21 4.79
C THR A 260 2.43 0.70 5.49
N THR A 261 1.95 1.55 6.38
CA THR A 261 2.80 2.52 7.08
C THR A 261 3.72 1.83 8.09
N LEU A 262 4.95 2.27 8.18
CA LEU A 262 5.89 1.78 9.19
C LEU A 262 5.50 2.25 10.60
N SER A 263 4.91 3.44 10.76
CA SER A 263 4.44 3.95 12.07
C SER A 263 3.54 2.96 12.82
N HIS A 264 2.56 2.35 12.13
CA HIS A 264 1.70 1.32 12.71
C HIS A 264 2.44 0.01 13.05
N ALA A 265 3.52 -0.31 12.33
CA ALA A 265 4.39 -1.44 12.67
C ALA A 265 5.28 -1.14 13.90
N TYR A 266 5.80 0.09 13.99
CA TYR A 266 6.67 0.55 15.09
C TYR A 266 5.94 0.68 16.43
N ASP A 267 4.70 1.18 16.45
CA ASP A 267 3.97 1.42 17.69
C ASP A 267 3.56 0.12 18.42
N ARG A 268 3.60 -1.03 17.75
CA ARG A 268 3.12 -2.32 18.31
C ARG A 268 4.21 -3.36 18.56
N ASP A 269 5.32 -3.33 17.83
CA ASP A 269 6.47 -4.25 18.02
C ASP A 269 7.55 -3.66 18.95
N ARG A 270 7.17 -2.81 19.93
CA ARG A 270 8.05 -2.15 20.93
C ARG A 270 8.97 -3.07 21.75
N ALA A 271 8.99 -4.37 21.50
CA ALA A 271 9.89 -5.32 22.15
C ALA A 271 11.06 -5.82 21.27
N SER A 272 11.12 -5.55 19.96
CA SER A 272 12.10 -6.28 19.12
C SER A 272 12.61 -5.63 17.84
N LEU A 273 12.14 -4.46 17.40
CA LEU A 273 12.66 -3.86 16.18
C LEU A 273 13.90 -2.98 16.49
N PRO A 274 15.13 -3.36 16.05
CA PRO A 274 16.37 -2.75 16.49
C PRO A 274 16.74 -1.49 15.69
N PHE A 275 15.80 -0.55 15.53
CA PHE A 275 16.03 0.70 14.81
C PHE A 275 16.21 1.85 15.82
N HIS A 276 17.40 1.94 16.41
CA HIS A 276 17.88 3.10 17.17
C HIS A 276 19.30 3.43 16.74
#